data_AF-A0A1I6D026-F1
#
_entry.id   AF-A0A1I6D026-F1
#
_cell.length_a   1.000
_cell.length_b   1.000
_cell.length_c   1.000
_cell.angle_alpha   90.00
_cell.angle_beta   90.00
_cell.angle_gamma   90.00
#
_symmetry.space_group_name_H-M   'P 1'
#
loop_
_entity.id
_entity.type
_entity.pdbx_description
1 polymer ?
#
loop_
_entity_poly.entity_id
_entity_poly.type
_entity_poly.pdbx_seq_one_letter_code
_entity_poly.pdbx_strand_id
1 'polypeptide(L)'
;MAKQTLRLKYLTGIFLLLIFSVSLLDAWGLHTLEKYGVFARFHAVDTRTFDELGRSQPLTSYSDAIWFRQELAGAGLNHGSDEQQVVQVMKWIMNQVNKADVSSPGSAREALQLARNGEGLSCGAMSQIFGEALNSLGFQTRQIQLVRSLLNNKDTHVTTEVLIGGKWVIFDPTFNVSYKKNGTLIGVQEIRKALLDGTASDIKPCFYGEVAYPARLEAYYLNWLPLYNNLFIYEQRNTELWSKLPPFRYLFGPRIYYLEENSKGLWYFELEEKVYFVFVVLLPVITCILFLVLILILFIYSIGRKG
;
A
#
# COMPACT_ATOMS: atom_id res chain seq x y z
N MET A 1 45.44 -7.17 33.25
CA MET A 1 44.79 -6.21 32.32
C MET A 1 44.89 -6.61 30.84
N ALA A 2 46.07 -6.85 30.25
CA ALA A 2 46.21 -7.13 28.79
C ALA A 2 45.37 -8.32 28.24
N LYS A 3 45.13 -9.37 29.04
CA LYS A 3 44.28 -10.52 28.63
C LYS A 3 42.78 -10.21 28.60
N GLN A 4 42.30 -9.26 29.43
CA GLN A 4 40.89 -8.84 29.44
C GLN A 4 40.58 -7.96 28.24
N THR A 5 41.47 -7.02 27.90
CA THR A 5 41.33 -6.16 26.72
C THR A 5 41.36 -6.96 25.42
N LEU A 6 42.19 -8.01 25.33
CA LEU A 6 42.20 -8.90 24.17
C LEU A 6 40.87 -9.65 24.01
N ARG A 7 40.29 -10.19 25.10
CA ARG A 7 38.98 -10.88 25.07
C ARG A 7 37.83 -9.97 24.65
N LEU A 8 37.82 -8.73 25.14
CA LEU A 8 36.80 -7.76 24.76
C LEU A 8 36.86 -7.45 23.26
N LYS A 9 38.06 -7.25 22.69
CA LYS A 9 38.25 -7.04 21.25
C LYS A 9 37.72 -8.20 20.39
N TYR A 10 37.96 -9.45 20.81
CA TYR A 10 37.42 -10.62 20.10
C TYR A 10 35.90 -10.68 20.13
N LEU A 11 35.28 -10.44 21.30
CA LEU A 11 33.82 -10.42 21.42
C LEU A 11 33.21 -9.31 20.57
N THR A 12 33.81 -8.11 20.58
CA THR A 12 33.37 -7.01 19.71
C THR A 12 33.49 -7.38 18.23
N GLY A 13 34.59 -8.02 17.81
CA GLY A 13 34.78 -8.46 16.43
C GLY A 13 33.74 -9.48 15.98
N ILE A 14 33.42 -10.47 16.82
CA ILE A 14 32.39 -11.48 16.49
C ILE A 14 30.99 -10.84 16.45
N PHE A 15 30.70 -9.92 17.36
CA PHE A 15 29.43 -9.20 17.36
C PHE A 15 29.26 -8.35 16.09
N LEU A 16 30.31 -7.66 15.65
CA LEU A 16 30.30 -6.92 14.38
C LEU A 16 30.11 -7.85 13.17
N LEU A 17 30.76 -9.02 13.18
CA LEU A 17 30.58 -10.02 12.12
C LEU A 17 29.15 -10.57 12.08
N LEU A 18 28.52 -10.79 13.24
CA LEU A 18 27.12 -11.19 13.33
C LEU A 18 26.20 -10.12 12.73
N ILE A 19 26.36 -8.85 13.15
CA ILE A 19 25.58 -7.74 12.61
C ILE A 19 25.73 -7.70 11.09
N PHE A 20 26.97 -7.71 10.59
CA PHE A 20 27.26 -7.67 9.16
C PHE A 20 26.61 -8.84 8.41
N SER A 21 26.70 -10.06 8.94
CA SER A 21 26.15 -11.25 8.31
C SER A 21 24.63 -11.24 8.26
N VAL A 22 23.97 -10.83 9.35
CA VAL A 22 22.50 -10.67 9.39
C VAL A 22 22.05 -9.58 8.44
N SER A 23 22.74 -8.43 8.40
CA SER A 23 22.43 -7.35 7.46
C SER A 23 22.59 -7.76 5.99
N LEU A 24 23.63 -8.52 5.67
CA LEU A 24 23.86 -9.01 4.30
C LEU A 24 22.76 -10.01 3.89
N LEU A 25 22.41 -10.94 4.78
CA LEU A 25 21.35 -11.91 4.54
C LEU A 25 19.99 -11.23 4.39
N ASP A 26 19.70 -10.24 5.23
CA ASP A 26 18.47 -9.44 5.17
C ASP A 26 18.38 -8.64 3.86
N ALA A 27 19.45 -7.97 3.45
CA ALA A 27 19.51 -7.25 2.18
C ALA A 27 19.30 -8.19 0.98
N TRP A 28 19.96 -9.35 0.98
CA TRP A 28 19.77 -10.37 -0.05
C TRP A 28 18.34 -10.93 -0.07
N GLY A 29 17.77 -11.20 1.11
CA GLY A 29 16.39 -11.68 1.26
C GLY A 29 15.38 -10.66 0.74
N LEU A 30 15.53 -9.39 1.09
CA LEU A 30 14.71 -8.30 0.58
C LEU A 30 14.79 -8.15 -0.93
N HIS A 31 16.00 -8.16 -1.49
CA HIS A 31 16.18 -8.09 -2.93
C HIS A 31 15.51 -9.27 -3.66
N THR A 32 15.59 -10.46 -3.06
CA THR A 32 14.92 -11.65 -3.57
C THR A 32 13.41 -11.46 -3.55
N LEU A 33 12.85 -11.07 -2.41
CA LEU A 33 11.42 -10.81 -2.24
C LEU A 33 10.89 -9.76 -3.22
N GLU A 34 11.61 -8.64 -3.37
CA GLU A 34 11.27 -7.57 -4.32
C GLU A 34 11.22 -8.07 -5.76
N LYS A 35 12.23 -8.85 -6.17
CA LYS A 35 12.28 -9.45 -7.52
C LYS A 35 11.09 -10.37 -7.81
N TYR A 36 10.56 -11.03 -6.78
CA TYR A 36 9.39 -11.89 -6.87
C TYR A 36 8.06 -11.16 -6.59
N GLY A 37 8.08 -9.86 -6.29
CA GLY A 37 6.88 -9.08 -5.99
C GLY A 37 6.28 -9.35 -4.61
N VAL A 38 7.01 -10.00 -3.71
CA VAL A 38 6.54 -10.39 -2.38
C VAL A 38 6.98 -9.36 -1.33
N PHE A 39 6.40 -8.16 -1.39
CA PHE A 39 6.82 -7.03 -0.54
C PHE A 39 5.88 -6.75 0.64
N ALA A 40 4.77 -7.46 0.75
CA ALA A 40 3.76 -7.26 1.79
C ALA A 40 3.18 -8.59 2.28
N ARG A 41 2.56 -8.54 3.46
CA ARG A 41 1.78 -9.67 3.97
C ARG A 41 0.35 -9.58 3.49
N PHE A 42 -0.17 -10.70 3.01
CA PHE A 42 -1.55 -10.79 2.57
C PHE A 42 -2.43 -11.28 3.70
N HIS A 43 -3.55 -10.60 3.93
CA HIS A 43 -4.53 -10.95 4.95
C HIS A 43 -5.90 -11.08 4.32
N ALA A 44 -6.41 -12.31 4.34
CA ALA A 44 -7.78 -12.61 3.99
C ALA A 44 -8.69 -12.01 5.07
N VAL A 45 -9.75 -11.30 4.66
CA VAL A 45 -10.75 -10.73 5.56
C VAL A 45 -12.15 -10.95 5.04
N ASP A 46 -13.11 -11.07 5.94
CA ASP A 46 -14.52 -11.10 5.61
C ASP A 46 -15.04 -9.70 5.20
N THR A 47 -16.25 -9.66 4.64
CA THR A 47 -16.92 -8.42 4.17
C THR A 47 -17.05 -7.36 5.24
N ARG A 48 -17.38 -7.73 6.48
CA ARG A 48 -17.54 -6.77 7.58
C ARG A 48 -16.20 -6.19 7.98
N THR A 49 -15.20 -7.05 8.18
CA THR A 49 -13.84 -6.62 8.51
C THR A 49 -13.28 -5.72 7.40
N PHE A 50 -13.50 -6.08 6.12
CA PHE A 50 -13.11 -5.25 4.99
C PHE A 50 -13.78 -3.86 5.00
N ASP A 51 -15.05 -3.78 5.37
CA ASP A 51 -15.78 -2.51 5.51
C ASP A 51 -15.27 -1.61 6.65
N GLU A 52 -14.76 -2.23 7.72
CA GLU A 52 -14.18 -1.52 8.87
C GLU A 52 -12.75 -0.98 8.57
N LEU A 53 -12.05 -1.54 7.58
CA LEU A 53 -10.70 -1.09 7.19
C LEU A 53 -10.68 0.35 6.67
N GLY A 54 -9.69 1.13 7.11
CA GLY A 54 -9.50 2.53 6.72
C GLY A 54 -10.32 3.54 7.55
N ARG A 55 -11.17 3.08 8.48
CA ARG A 55 -11.98 3.97 9.33
C ARG A 55 -11.24 4.60 10.51
N SER A 56 -9.96 4.30 10.73
CA SER A 56 -9.28 4.66 12.00
C SER A 56 -7.94 5.40 11.87
N GLN A 57 -7.44 5.73 10.67
CA GLN A 57 -6.18 6.47 10.51
C GLN A 57 -6.18 7.31 9.21
N PRO A 58 -5.86 8.62 9.25
CA PRO A 58 -5.43 9.33 8.05
C PRO A 58 -4.03 8.85 7.64
N LEU A 59 -3.85 8.57 6.34
CA LEU A 59 -2.58 8.09 5.78
C LEU A 59 -1.54 9.21 5.57
N THR A 60 -1.92 10.47 5.78
CA THR A 60 -1.13 11.63 5.38
C THR A 60 -0.19 12.10 6.49
N SER A 61 1.08 12.36 6.13
CA SER A 61 2.02 13.00 7.06
C SER A 61 1.50 14.37 7.51
N TYR A 62 1.83 14.79 8.73
CA TYR A 62 1.37 16.09 9.24
C TYR A 62 1.80 17.26 8.33
N SER A 63 3.02 17.23 7.80
CA SER A 63 3.54 18.24 6.89
C SER A 63 2.80 18.26 5.54
N ASP A 64 2.46 17.10 5.00
CA ASP A 64 1.76 17.02 3.71
C ASP A 64 0.29 17.42 3.88
N ALA A 65 -0.33 17.08 5.02
CA ALA A 65 -1.68 17.50 5.35
C ALA A 65 -1.80 19.03 5.43
N ILE A 66 -0.82 19.71 6.05
CA ILE A 66 -0.79 21.19 6.07
C ILE A 66 -0.66 21.73 4.64
N TRP A 67 0.24 21.17 3.85
CA TRP A 67 0.51 21.64 2.49
C TRP A 67 -0.73 21.49 1.59
N PHE A 68 -1.36 20.32 1.56
CA PHE A 68 -2.58 20.10 0.78
C PHE A 68 -3.71 21.03 1.23
N ARG A 69 -3.88 21.25 2.54
CA ARG A 69 -4.91 22.17 3.03
C ARG A 69 -4.70 23.60 2.51
N GLN A 70 -3.46 24.06 2.43
CA GLN A 70 -3.13 25.38 1.87
C GLN A 70 -3.42 25.46 0.38
N GLU A 71 -3.02 24.44 -0.40
CA GLU A 71 -3.30 24.37 -1.85
C GLU A 71 -4.82 24.39 -2.13
N LEU A 72 -5.58 23.58 -1.41
CA LEU A 72 -7.02 23.46 -1.58
C LEU A 72 -7.77 24.71 -1.11
N ALA A 73 -7.31 25.36 -0.03
CA ALA A 73 -7.85 26.65 0.42
C ALA A 73 -7.57 27.76 -0.61
N GLY A 74 -6.35 27.80 -1.18
CA GLY A 74 -5.99 28.74 -2.24
C GLY A 74 -6.82 28.54 -3.52
N ALA A 75 -7.23 27.30 -3.80
CA ALA A 75 -8.14 26.96 -4.90
C ALA A 75 -9.63 27.15 -4.55
N GLY A 76 -9.96 27.50 -3.31
CA GLY A 76 -11.34 27.67 -2.86
C GLY A 76 -12.15 26.36 -2.80
N LEU A 77 -11.55 25.23 -2.44
CA LEU A 77 -12.21 23.90 -2.46
C LEU A 77 -12.62 23.40 -1.06
N ASN A 78 -12.85 24.33 -0.14
CA ASN A 78 -13.12 24.06 1.27
C ASN A 78 -14.60 24.29 1.66
N HIS A 79 -15.53 24.20 0.70
CA HIS A 79 -16.95 24.48 0.90
C HIS A 79 -17.86 23.59 0.03
N GLY A 80 -19.14 23.52 0.40
CA GLY A 80 -20.16 22.69 -0.26
C GLY A 80 -20.56 21.48 0.57
N SER A 81 -21.39 20.59 0.02
CA SER A 81 -21.65 19.29 0.63
C SER A 81 -20.44 18.37 0.49
N ASP A 82 -20.33 17.33 1.34
CA ASP A 82 -19.26 16.33 1.27
C ASP A 82 -19.05 15.77 -0.15
N GLU A 83 -20.12 15.36 -0.83
CA GLU A 83 -20.05 14.87 -2.22
C GLU A 83 -19.53 15.95 -3.18
N GLN A 84 -20.03 17.18 -3.08
CA GLN A 84 -19.59 18.28 -3.94
C GLN A 84 -18.12 18.59 -3.72
N GLN A 85 -17.69 18.65 -2.47
CA GLN A 85 -16.30 18.92 -2.12
C GLN A 85 -15.36 17.82 -2.62
N VAL A 86 -15.74 16.56 -2.47
CA VAL A 86 -14.98 15.41 -2.98
C VAL A 86 -14.81 15.49 -4.50
N VAL A 87 -15.89 15.76 -5.23
CA VAL A 87 -15.85 15.91 -6.69
C VAL A 87 -15.02 17.12 -7.12
N GLN A 88 -15.12 18.25 -6.43
CA GLN A 88 -14.33 19.45 -6.70
C GLN A 88 -12.83 19.19 -6.53
N VAL A 89 -12.42 18.52 -5.45
CA VAL A 89 -11.04 18.12 -5.20
C VAL A 89 -10.53 17.16 -6.29
N MET A 90 -11.34 16.14 -6.64
CA MET A 90 -10.99 15.20 -7.71
C MET A 90 -10.70 15.93 -9.02
N LYS A 91 -11.62 16.81 -9.45
CA LYS A 91 -11.46 17.60 -10.68
C LYS A 91 -10.27 18.53 -10.62
N TRP A 92 -10.03 19.17 -9.47
CA TRP A 92 -8.87 20.04 -9.29
C TRP A 92 -7.57 19.29 -9.52
N ILE A 93 -7.40 18.11 -8.92
CA ILE A 93 -6.23 17.23 -9.11
C ILE A 93 -6.10 16.83 -10.57
N MET A 94 -7.18 16.34 -11.19
CA MET A 94 -7.16 15.92 -12.60
C MET A 94 -6.80 17.06 -13.56
N ASN A 95 -7.01 18.32 -13.17
CA ASN A 95 -6.59 19.49 -13.95
C ASN A 95 -5.14 19.93 -13.68
N GLN A 96 -4.43 19.31 -12.73
CA GLN A 96 -2.99 19.52 -12.51
C GLN A 96 -2.12 18.57 -13.33
N VAL A 97 -2.72 17.58 -14.00
CA VAL A 97 -2.00 16.46 -14.63
C VAL A 97 -2.45 16.32 -16.08
N ASN A 98 -1.55 16.55 -17.03
CA ASN A 98 -1.88 16.58 -18.46
C ASN A 98 -1.52 15.29 -19.20
N LYS A 99 -0.88 14.33 -18.53
CA LYS A 99 -0.38 13.10 -19.14
C LYS A 99 -0.64 11.90 -18.22
N ALA A 100 -1.13 10.81 -18.79
CA ALA A 100 -1.17 9.50 -18.13
C ALA A 100 0.15 8.76 -18.39
N ASP A 101 0.74 8.16 -17.37
CA ASP A 101 1.99 7.42 -17.46
C ASP A 101 2.07 6.32 -16.37
N VAL A 102 3.14 5.55 -16.33
CA VAL A 102 3.37 4.51 -15.30
C VAL A 102 4.14 5.03 -14.08
N SER A 103 4.43 6.33 -14.01
CA SER A 103 5.15 6.93 -12.88
C SER A 103 4.38 6.76 -11.56
N SER A 104 5.08 6.34 -10.51
CA SER A 104 4.55 6.20 -9.15
C SER A 104 5.54 6.77 -8.13
N PRO A 105 5.53 8.09 -7.94
CA PRO A 105 6.45 8.77 -7.01
C PRO A 105 6.22 8.34 -5.55
N GLY A 106 7.20 8.61 -4.67
CA GLY A 106 7.18 8.08 -3.30
C GLY A 106 6.16 8.75 -2.37
N SER A 107 5.65 9.94 -2.73
CA SER A 107 4.63 10.67 -1.97
C SER A 107 3.64 11.39 -2.90
N ALA A 108 2.43 11.65 -2.40
CA ALA A 108 1.43 12.43 -3.13
C ALA A 108 1.93 13.84 -3.48
N ARG A 109 2.63 14.49 -2.55
CA ARG A 109 3.14 15.85 -2.76
C ARG A 109 4.16 15.90 -3.90
N GLU A 110 5.11 14.97 -3.88
CA GLU A 110 6.10 14.82 -4.95
C GLU A 110 5.40 14.53 -6.29
N ALA A 111 4.44 13.59 -6.30
CA ALA A 111 3.71 13.25 -7.50
C ALA A 111 2.98 14.45 -8.12
N LEU A 112 2.33 15.27 -7.30
CA LEU A 112 1.66 16.46 -7.77
C LEU A 112 2.65 17.52 -8.31
N GLN A 113 3.82 17.65 -7.69
CA GLN A 113 4.88 18.55 -8.19
C GLN A 113 5.45 18.08 -9.53
N LEU A 114 5.73 16.78 -9.69
CA LEU A 114 6.20 16.22 -10.95
C LEU A 114 5.17 16.41 -12.07
N ALA A 115 3.89 16.21 -11.78
CA ALA A 115 2.83 16.44 -12.75
C ALA A 115 2.76 17.91 -13.21
N ARG A 116 2.89 18.86 -12.28
CA ARG A 116 2.95 20.30 -12.59
C ARG A 116 4.18 20.67 -13.42
N ASN A 117 5.25 19.90 -13.32
CA ASN A 117 6.46 20.04 -14.14
C ASN A 117 6.33 19.32 -15.51
N GLY A 118 5.16 18.75 -15.82
CA GLY A 118 4.87 18.12 -17.12
C GLY A 118 5.04 16.60 -17.15
N GLU A 119 5.37 15.96 -16.03
CA GLU A 119 5.39 14.50 -15.97
C GLU A 119 3.98 13.91 -15.96
N GLY A 120 3.86 12.67 -16.43
CA GLY A 120 2.59 11.94 -16.35
C GLY A 120 2.52 11.08 -15.10
N LEU A 121 1.30 10.78 -14.67
CA LEU A 121 1.05 9.99 -13.46
C LEU A 121 0.26 8.71 -13.78
N SER A 122 0.44 7.70 -12.92
CA SER A 122 -0.33 6.46 -12.93
C SER A 122 -1.65 6.59 -12.16
N CYS A 123 -2.56 5.62 -12.33
CA CYS A 123 -3.79 5.53 -11.52
C CYS A 123 -3.49 5.44 -10.02
N GLY A 124 -2.42 4.74 -9.63
CA GLY A 124 -1.95 4.66 -8.25
C GLY A 124 -1.56 6.03 -7.69
N ALA A 125 -0.76 6.79 -8.43
CA ALA A 125 -0.37 8.14 -8.04
C ALA A 125 -1.56 9.11 -7.99
N MET A 126 -2.48 9.05 -8.97
CA MET A 126 -3.71 9.85 -8.97
C MET A 126 -4.58 9.56 -7.73
N SER A 127 -4.77 8.28 -7.42
CA SER A 127 -5.51 7.83 -6.24
C SER A 127 -4.84 8.25 -4.93
N GLN A 128 -3.51 8.20 -4.86
CA GLN A 128 -2.75 8.63 -3.68
C GLN A 128 -2.88 10.14 -3.44
N ILE A 129 -2.68 10.96 -4.49
CA ILE A 129 -2.85 12.43 -4.39
C ILE A 129 -4.26 12.76 -3.92
N PHE A 130 -5.27 12.10 -4.50
CA PHE A 130 -6.65 12.34 -4.15
C PHE A 130 -7.00 11.93 -2.73
N GLY A 131 -6.56 10.76 -2.28
CA GLY A 131 -6.75 10.31 -0.90
C GLY A 131 -6.09 11.25 0.11
N GLU A 132 -4.83 11.64 -0.12
CA GLU A 132 -4.11 12.54 0.79
C GLU A 132 -4.69 13.96 0.81
N ALA A 133 -5.11 14.49 -0.35
CA ALA A 133 -5.78 15.78 -0.43
C ALA A 133 -7.09 15.79 0.37
N LEU A 134 -7.91 14.75 0.24
CA LEU A 134 -9.16 14.62 1.01
C LEU A 134 -8.92 14.39 2.50
N ASN A 135 -7.93 13.57 2.88
CA ASN A 135 -7.55 13.38 4.28
C ASN A 135 -7.13 14.71 4.92
N SER A 136 -6.48 15.61 4.17
CA SER A 136 -6.10 16.94 4.66
C SER A 136 -7.28 17.84 5.05
N LEU A 137 -8.44 17.59 4.43
CA LEU A 137 -9.73 18.24 4.69
C LEU A 137 -10.57 17.52 5.75
N GLY A 138 -10.09 16.39 6.29
CA GLY A 138 -10.77 15.62 7.34
C GLY A 138 -11.65 14.49 6.84
N PHE A 139 -11.70 14.23 5.53
CA PHE A 139 -12.36 13.03 5.02
C PHE A 139 -11.57 11.78 5.39
N GLN A 140 -12.27 10.68 5.56
CA GLN A 140 -11.62 9.37 5.67
C GLN A 140 -11.59 8.74 4.29
N THR A 141 -10.39 8.36 3.85
CA THR A 141 -10.18 7.74 2.55
C THR A 141 -9.41 6.44 2.66
N ARG A 142 -9.59 5.57 1.67
CA ARG A 142 -8.76 4.39 1.47
C ARG A 142 -8.51 4.16 0.00
N GLN A 143 -7.30 3.72 -0.32
CA GLN A 143 -6.93 3.32 -1.66
C GLN A 143 -7.34 1.87 -1.89
N ILE A 144 -8.02 1.63 -3.00
CA ILE A 144 -8.45 0.30 -3.44
C ILE A 144 -7.68 -0.07 -4.68
N GLN A 145 -6.95 -1.18 -4.61
CA GLN A 145 -6.36 -1.85 -5.75
C GLN A 145 -7.36 -2.88 -6.28
N LEU A 146 -7.76 -2.70 -7.53
CA LEU A 146 -8.62 -3.58 -8.30
C LEU A 146 -7.75 -4.48 -9.19
N VAL A 147 -8.08 -5.76 -9.25
CA VAL A 147 -7.35 -6.75 -10.05
C VAL A 147 -8.33 -7.67 -10.75
N ARG A 148 -8.23 -7.74 -12.08
CA ARG A 148 -9.11 -8.61 -12.87
C ARG A 148 -8.86 -10.09 -12.62
N SER A 149 -7.58 -10.48 -12.58
CA SER A 149 -7.13 -11.86 -12.38
C SER A 149 -5.90 -11.91 -11.49
N LEU A 150 -5.93 -12.75 -10.45
CA LEU A 150 -4.86 -12.87 -9.46
C LEU A 150 -3.50 -13.24 -10.05
N LEU A 151 -3.48 -13.92 -11.19
CA LEU A 151 -2.26 -14.36 -11.87
C LEU A 151 -1.79 -13.39 -12.97
N ASN A 152 -2.48 -12.27 -13.18
CA ASN A 152 -2.11 -11.26 -14.17
C ASN A 152 -1.99 -9.89 -13.50
N ASN A 153 -0.74 -9.46 -13.29
CA ASN A 153 -0.41 -8.16 -12.71
C ASN A 153 -0.52 -6.99 -13.70
N LYS A 154 -0.89 -7.23 -14.97
CA LYS A 154 -1.06 -6.18 -15.99
C LYS A 154 -2.45 -5.57 -15.98
N ASP A 155 -3.48 -6.38 -15.72
CA ASP A 155 -4.88 -5.95 -15.77
C ASP A 155 -5.33 -5.48 -14.37
N THR A 156 -4.78 -4.35 -13.94
CA THR A 156 -5.04 -3.78 -12.61
C THR A 156 -5.43 -2.32 -12.71
N HIS A 157 -6.07 -1.80 -11.66
CA HIS A 157 -6.42 -0.39 -11.54
C HIS A 157 -6.43 0.04 -10.09
N VAL A 158 -6.15 1.30 -9.82
CA VAL A 158 -6.15 1.85 -8.46
C VAL A 158 -7.12 3.02 -8.39
N THR A 159 -7.94 3.04 -7.36
CA THR A 159 -8.99 4.03 -7.16
C THR A 159 -9.13 4.33 -5.66
N THR A 160 -9.99 5.29 -5.30
CA THR A 160 -10.14 5.74 -3.91
C THR A 160 -11.58 5.60 -3.46
N GLU A 161 -11.78 5.08 -2.25
CA GLU A 161 -13.06 5.20 -1.55
C GLU A 161 -12.99 6.29 -0.49
N VAL A 162 -14.10 7.01 -0.35
CA VAL A 162 -14.29 8.09 0.63
C VAL A 162 -15.47 7.72 1.51
N LEU A 163 -15.33 7.87 2.82
CA LEU A 163 -16.41 7.61 3.77
C LEU A 163 -17.37 8.81 3.77
N ILE A 164 -18.58 8.63 3.23
CA ILE A 164 -19.62 9.65 3.16
C ILE A 164 -20.87 9.10 3.83
N GLY A 165 -21.39 9.80 4.86
CA GLY A 165 -22.60 9.37 5.57
C GLY A 165 -22.49 7.97 6.20
N GLY A 166 -21.29 7.57 6.65
CA GLY A 166 -21.03 6.27 7.27
C GLY A 166 -20.84 5.11 6.29
N LYS A 167 -20.79 5.40 4.98
CA LYS A 167 -20.66 4.43 3.90
C LYS A 167 -19.45 4.74 3.02
N TRP A 168 -18.71 3.71 2.62
CA TRP A 168 -17.66 3.85 1.62
C TRP A 168 -18.26 4.07 0.23
N VAL A 169 -17.80 5.13 -0.43
CA VAL A 169 -18.21 5.49 -1.79
C VAL A 169 -16.98 5.58 -2.68
N ILE A 170 -17.01 4.92 -3.84
CA ILE A 170 -15.91 4.96 -4.80
C ILE A 170 -15.93 6.27 -5.62
N PHE A 171 -14.76 6.89 -5.71
CA PHE A 171 -14.45 8.00 -6.59
C PHE A 171 -13.13 7.72 -7.31
N ASP A 172 -13.17 7.73 -8.64
CA ASP A 172 -12.05 7.37 -9.48
C ASP A 172 -11.38 8.61 -10.09
N PRO A 173 -10.23 9.05 -9.55
CA PRO A 173 -9.52 10.23 -10.03
C PRO A 173 -8.73 9.98 -11.34
N THR A 174 -8.84 8.78 -11.92
CA THR A 174 -8.26 8.49 -13.24
C THR A 174 -9.29 8.78 -14.33
N PHE A 175 -10.54 8.39 -14.11
CA PHE A 175 -11.61 8.48 -15.11
C PHE A 175 -12.61 9.61 -14.87
N ASN A 176 -12.48 10.34 -13.75
CA ASN A 176 -13.43 11.38 -13.32
C ASN A 176 -14.84 10.85 -13.12
N VAL A 177 -14.96 9.68 -12.49
CA VAL A 177 -16.25 8.99 -12.28
C VAL A 177 -16.46 8.55 -10.85
N SER A 178 -17.72 8.47 -10.46
CA SER A 178 -18.19 7.61 -9.37
C SER A 178 -19.22 6.62 -9.95
N TYR A 179 -19.83 5.80 -9.10
CA TYR A 179 -20.82 4.82 -9.54
C TYR A 179 -22.09 4.93 -8.71
N LYS A 180 -23.24 4.74 -9.36
CA LYS A 180 -24.56 4.69 -8.72
C LYS A 180 -25.29 3.41 -9.05
N LYS A 181 -26.04 2.90 -8.07
CA LYS A 181 -27.08 1.87 -8.26
C LYS A 181 -28.37 2.42 -7.66
N ASN A 182 -29.44 2.41 -8.44
CA ASN A 182 -30.76 2.96 -8.04
C ASN A 182 -30.71 4.41 -7.54
N GLY A 183 -29.88 5.25 -8.17
CA GLY A 183 -29.74 6.67 -7.81
C GLY A 183 -28.82 6.97 -6.62
N THR A 184 -28.35 5.95 -5.91
CA THR A 184 -27.50 6.09 -4.73
C THR A 184 -26.04 5.77 -5.06
N LEU A 185 -25.11 6.56 -4.54
CA LEU A 185 -23.68 6.30 -4.66
C LEU A 185 -23.29 5.00 -3.95
N ILE A 186 -22.42 4.22 -4.57
CA ILE A 186 -22.00 2.90 -4.08
C ILE A 186 -20.48 2.83 -3.93
N GLY A 187 -20.01 1.85 -3.14
CA GLY A 187 -18.60 1.49 -3.00
C GLY A 187 -18.20 0.30 -3.85
N VAL A 188 -16.94 -0.11 -3.75
CA VAL A 188 -16.35 -1.22 -4.51
C VAL A 188 -16.95 -2.57 -4.11
N GLN A 189 -17.36 -2.72 -2.85
CA GLN A 189 -17.95 -3.94 -2.34
C GLN A 189 -19.32 -4.19 -2.98
N GLU A 190 -20.16 -3.16 -3.13
CA GLU A 190 -21.45 -3.32 -3.80
C GLU A 190 -21.30 -3.52 -5.30
N ILE A 191 -20.30 -2.90 -5.93
CA ILE A 191 -19.99 -3.15 -7.36
C ILE A 191 -19.58 -4.62 -7.54
N ARG A 192 -18.64 -5.10 -6.73
CA ARG A 192 -18.20 -6.50 -6.76
C ARG A 192 -19.36 -7.45 -6.49
N LYS A 193 -20.17 -7.19 -5.47
CA LYS A 193 -21.34 -8.01 -5.17
C LYS A 193 -22.29 -8.08 -6.35
N ALA A 194 -22.62 -6.93 -6.97
CA ALA A 194 -23.48 -6.91 -8.14
C ALA A 194 -22.88 -7.67 -9.33
N LEU A 195 -21.57 -7.59 -9.53
CA LEU A 195 -20.86 -8.38 -10.55
C LEU A 195 -21.01 -9.88 -10.30
N LEU A 196 -20.75 -10.34 -9.07
CA LEU A 196 -20.85 -11.76 -8.71
C LEU A 196 -22.29 -12.28 -8.77
N ASP A 197 -23.26 -11.44 -8.39
CA ASP A 197 -24.69 -11.77 -8.44
C ASP A 197 -25.27 -11.67 -9.86
N GLY A 198 -24.51 -11.22 -10.86
CA GLY A 198 -24.99 -11.00 -12.22
C GLY A 198 -25.96 -9.81 -12.38
N THR A 199 -25.99 -8.88 -11.41
CA THR A 199 -26.85 -7.68 -11.38
C THR A 199 -26.09 -6.37 -11.64
N ALA A 200 -24.90 -6.45 -12.24
CA ALA A 200 -24.07 -5.29 -12.51
C ALA A 200 -24.62 -4.35 -13.60
N SER A 201 -25.59 -4.79 -14.40
CA SER A 201 -26.30 -3.95 -15.38
C SER A 201 -26.99 -2.74 -14.76
N ASP A 202 -27.31 -2.81 -13.47
CA ASP A 202 -27.98 -1.73 -12.74
C ASP A 202 -27.02 -0.62 -12.29
N ILE A 203 -25.71 -0.84 -12.46
CA ILE A 203 -24.67 0.10 -12.06
C ILE A 203 -24.40 1.08 -13.20
N LYS A 204 -24.45 2.37 -12.88
CA LYS A 204 -24.21 3.44 -13.85
C LYS A 204 -23.01 4.29 -13.40
N PRO A 205 -21.99 4.48 -14.26
CA PRO A 205 -20.95 5.46 -14.00
C PRO A 205 -21.55 6.87 -14.02
N CYS A 206 -21.08 7.72 -13.11
CA CYS A 206 -21.45 9.12 -13.00
C CYS A 206 -20.24 9.97 -13.36
N PHE A 207 -20.22 10.51 -14.57
CA PHE A 207 -19.13 11.34 -15.07
C PHE A 207 -19.28 12.80 -14.63
N TYR A 208 -18.19 13.40 -14.16
CA TYR A 208 -18.19 14.76 -13.60
C TYR A 208 -17.66 15.85 -14.56
N GLY A 209 -17.70 15.57 -15.86
CA GLY A 209 -17.37 16.51 -16.94
C GLY A 209 -15.90 16.46 -17.36
N GLU A 210 -15.53 17.33 -18.30
CA GLU A 210 -14.18 17.35 -18.85
C GLU A 210 -13.12 17.85 -17.85
N VAL A 211 -11.94 17.26 -17.95
CA VAL A 211 -10.74 17.55 -17.15
C VAL A 211 -9.48 17.32 -18.00
N ALA A 212 -8.36 17.92 -17.59
CA ALA A 212 -7.11 17.90 -18.36
C ALA A 212 -6.47 16.50 -18.45
N TYR A 213 -6.53 15.71 -17.38
CA TYR A 213 -6.02 14.34 -17.37
C TYR A 213 -6.70 13.50 -18.47
N PRO A 214 -5.97 12.80 -19.36
CA PRO A 214 -6.54 12.32 -20.62
C PRO A 214 -7.29 10.99 -20.53
N ALA A 215 -7.17 10.23 -19.44
CA ALA A 215 -7.80 8.91 -19.33
C ALA A 215 -9.33 9.00 -19.21
N ARG A 216 -10.05 8.12 -19.91
CA ARG A 216 -11.52 8.04 -19.90
C ARG A 216 -11.96 6.58 -19.79
N LEU A 217 -13.09 6.37 -19.13
CA LEU A 217 -13.63 5.04 -18.87
C LEU A 217 -14.02 4.33 -20.18
N GLU A 218 -14.56 5.07 -21.14
CA GLU A 218 -15.04 4.60 -22.44
C GLU A 218 -13.90 4.21 -23.38
N ALA A 219 -12.76 4.88 -23.25
CA ALA A 219 -11.55 4.64 -24.03
C ALA A 219 -10.61 3.63 -23.34
N TYR A 220 -11.04 3.04 -22.22
CA TYR A 220 -10.19 2.11 -21.49
C TYR A 220 -10.02 0.79 -22.27
N TYR A 221 -8.80 0.27 -22.27
CA TYR A 221 -8.42 -0.88 -23.11
C TYR A 221 -9.10 -2.21 -22.72
N LEU A 222 -9.75 -2.24 -21.56
CA LEU A 222 -10.56 -3.37 -21.09
C LEU A 222 -11.88 -2.88 -20.50
N ASN A 223 -12.86 -3.78 -20.42
CA ASN A 223 -14.09 -3.51 -19.69
C ASN A 223 -13.78 -3.35 -18.20
N TRP A 224 -14.13 -2.20 -17.62
CA TRP A 224 -13.81 -1.84 -16.25
C TRP A 224 -14.41 -2.79 -15.21
N LEU A 225 -15.57 -3.39 -15.50
CA LEU A 225 -16.35 -4.13 -14.52
C LEU A 225 -15.61 -5.39 -14.00
N PRO A 226 -14.99 -6.24 -14.85
CA PRO A 226 -14.14 -7.34 -14.41
C PRO A 226 -12.98 -6.99 -13.45
N LEU A 227 -12.54 -5.72 -13.37
CA LEU A 227 -11.49 -5.32 -12.40
C LEU A 227 -11.94 -5.52 -10.95
N TYR A 228 -13.25 -5.49 -10.70
CA TYR A 228 -13.84 -5.61 -9.37
C TYR A 228 -13.93 -7.05 -8.87
N ASN A 229 -13.41 -8.03 -9.63
CA ASN A 229 -13.35 -9.43 -9.18
C ASN A 229 -12.56 -9.59 -7.88
N ASN A 230 -11.43 -8.90 -7.78
CA ASN A 230 -10.53 -9.00 -6.64
C ASN A 230 -10.23 -7.58 -6.12
N LEU A 231 -10.46 -7.39 -4.83
CA LEU A 231 -10.33 -6.10 -4.15
C LEU A 231 -9.23 -6.20 -3.11
N PHE A 232 -8.33 -5.23 -3.14
CA PHE A 232 -7.20 -5.16 -2.23
C PHE A 232 -7.14 -3.76 -1.58
N ILE A 233 -6.89 -3.73 -0.28
CA ILE A 233 -6.55 -2.50 0.45
C ILE A 233 -5.10 -2.61 0.88
N TYR A 234 -4.29 -1.66 0.45
CA TYR A 234 -2.90 -1.56 0.89
C TYR A 234 -2.82 -0.68 2.15
N GLU A 235 -2.42 -1.27 3.26
CA GLU A 235 -2.14 -0.56 4.51
C GLU A 235 -0.63 -0.39 4.65
N GLN A 236 -0.14 0.82 4.34
CA GLN A 236 1.21 1.22 4.71
C GLN A 236 1.25 1.50 6.21
N ARG A 237 1.85 0.59 6.99
CA ARG A 237 2.18 0.84 8.40
C ARG A 237 3.63 1.28 8.55
N ASN A 238 3.80 2.32 9.36
CA ASN A 238 5.02 2.76 10.03
C ASN A 238 6.28 2.90 9.15
N THR A 239 6.66 4.15 8.83
CA THR A 239 7.88 4.49 8.07
C THR A 239 9.16 4.48 8.89
N GLU A 240 9.08 4.26 10.21
CA GLU A 240 10.22 4.27 11.13
C GLU A 240 11.27 3.23 10.77
N LEU A 241 12.55 3.51 11.08
CA LEU A 241 13.65 2.64 10.69
C LEU A 241 13.57 1.24 11.33
N TRP A 242 13.14 1.15 12.59
CA TRP A 242 13.10 -0.12 13.32
C TRP A 242 11.98 -1.05 12.83
N SER A 243 10.88 -0.50 12.31
CA SER A 243 9.81 -1.29 11.67
C SER A 243 10.32 -1.98 10.40
N LYS A 244 11.44 -1.49 9.84
CA LYS A 244 12.09 -2.07 8.66
C LYS A 244 13.14 -3.11 9.00
N LEU A 245 13.42 -3.43 10.27
CA LEU A 245 14.43 -4.43 10.64
C LEU A 245 13.80 -5.79 10.94
N PRO A 246 14.46 -6.92 10.62
CA PRO A 246 13.99 -8.24 11.06
C PRO A 246 14.12 -8.40 12.58
N PRO A 247 13.22 -9.15 13.26
CA PRO A 247 11.97 -9.73 12.75
C PRO A 247 10.80 -8.73 12.77
N PHE A 248 11.00 -7.51 13.28
CA PHE A 248 9.95 -6.50 13.48
C PHE A 248 9.25 -6.10 12.18
N ARG A 249 9.93 -6.13 11.04
CA ARG A 249 9.34 -5.95 9.70
C ARG A 249 8.20 -6.90 9.41
N TYR A 250 8.24 -8.10 9.96
CA TYR A 250 7.11 -9.00 9.84
C TYR A 250 5.91 -8.53 10.66
N LEU A 251 6.07 -7.81 11.76
CA LEU A 251 4.94 -7.37 12.59
C LEU A 251 4.36 -6.02 12.14
N PHE A 252 5.25 -5.10 11.79
CA PHE A 252 4.93 -3.69 11.54
C PHE A 252 5.05 -3.27 10.07
N GLY A 253 5.58 -4.15 9.21
CA GLY A 253 5.65 -3.90 7.78
C GLY A 253 4.28 -3.91 7.10
N PRO A 254 4.27 -3.54 5.80
CA PRO A 254 3.06 -3.32 5.04
C PRO A 254 2.17 -4.55 4.96
N ARG A 255 0.87 -4.29 4.85
CA ARG A 255 -0.18 -5.31 4.77
C ARG A 255 -1.07 -5.05 3.57
N ILE A 256 -1.46 -6.12 2.90
CA ILE A 256 -2.47 -6.12 1.86
C ILE A 256 -3.64 -6.92 2.38
N TYR A 257 -4.78 -6.26 2.54
CA TYR A 257 -6.03 -6.92 2.90
C TYR A 257 -6.81 -7.25 1.64
N TYR A 258 -7.38 -8.45 1.55
CA TYR A 258 -8.21 -8.86 0.43
C TYR A 258 -9.47 -9.56 0.91
N LEU A 259 -10.55 -9.40 0.15
CA LEU A 259 -11.86 -9.97 0.50
C LEU A 259 -11.89 -11.48 0.22
N GLU A 260 -12.04 -12.29 1.27
CA GLU A 260 -12.05 -13.75 1.20
C GLU A 260 -13.48 -14.28 0.98
N GLU A 261 -13.81 -14.64 -0.25
CA GLU A 261 -15.10 -15.29 -0.57
C GLU A 261 -14.97 -16.51 -1.49
N ASN A 262 -13.82 -16.72 -2.15
CA ASN A 262 -13.62 -17.89 -3.00
C ASN A 262 -12.18 -18.40 -2.92
N SER A 263 -11.98 -19.52 -2.22
CA SER A 263 -10.66 -20.08 -1.88
C SER A 263 -9.84 -20.58 -3.08
N LYS A 264 -10.48 -20.77 -4.24
CA LYS A 264 -9.86 -21.31 -5.46
C LYS A 264 -9.01 -20.24 -6.16
N GLY A 265 -7.84 -19.94 -5.60
CA GLY A 265 -6.86 -19.01 -6.18
C GLY A 265 -6.05 -18.24 -5.14
N LEU A 266 -6.51 -18.25 -3.88
CA LEU A 266 -5.89 -17.50 -2.79
C LEU A 266 -4.72 -18.24 -2.10
N TRP A 267 -4.58 -19.54 -2.35
CA TRP A 267 -3.45 -20.35 -1.85
C TRP A 267 -2.09 -19.76 -2.24
N TYR A 268 -2.02 -19.04 -3.37
CA TYR A 268 -0.82 -18.35 -3.82
C TYR A 268 -0.39 -17.25 -2.83
N PHE A 269 -1.33 -16.47 -2.29
CA PHE A 269 -1.04 -15.45 -1.29
C PHE A 269 -0.62 -16.03 0.05
N GLU A 270 -1.18 -17.17 0.46
CA GLU A 270 -0.69 -17.90 1.64
C GLU A 270 0.75 -18.40 1.44
N LEU A 271 1.09 -18.84 0.22
CA LEU A 271 2.45 -19.23 -0.11
C LEU A 271 3.39 -18.03 -0.06
N GLU A 272 2.99 -16.89 -0.63
CA GLU A 272 3.75 -15.64 -0.55
C GLU A 272 3.97 -15.18 0.89
N GLU A 273 2.96 -15.27 1.76
CA GLU A 273 3.11 -14.96 3.19
C GLU A 273 4.13 -15.88 3.88
N LYS A 274 4.08 -17.19 3.60
CA LYS A 274 5.05 -18.16 4.13
C LYS A 274 6.46 -17.87 3.63
N VAL A 275 6.63 -17.55 2.35
CA VAL A 275 7.91 -17.14 1.76
C VAL A 275 8.42 -15.88 2.45
N TYR A 276 7.57 -14.86 2.59
CA TYR A 276 7.90 -13.62 3.28
C TYR A 276 8.34 -13.87 4.72
N PHE A 277 7.63 -14.71 5.47
CA PHE A 277 7.99 -15.10 6.84
C PHE A 277 9.36 -15.80 6.90
N VAL A 278 9.66 -16.70 5.96
CA VAL A 278 10.95 -17.38 5.91
C VAL A 278 12.10 -16.39 5.78
N PHE A 279 11.99 -15.44 4.85
CA PHE A 279 13.05 -14.47 4.58
C PHE A 279 13.17 -13.38 5.66
N VAL A 280 12.05 -12.89 6.19
CA VAL A 280 12.03 -11.74 7.10
C VAL A 280 12.15 -12.14 8.57
N VAL A 281 11.81 -13.38 8.93
CA VAL A 281 11.83 -13.86 10.33
C VAL A 281 12.75 -15.06 10.48
N LEU A 282 12.45 -16.17 9.78
CA LEU A 282 13.08 -17.46 10.07
C LEU A 282 14.58 -17.45 9.80
N LEU A 283 15.00 -16.99 8.61
CA LEU A 283 16.41 -16.94 8.21
C LEU A 283 17.26 -16.02 9.11
N PRO A 284 16.85 -14.77 9.42
CA PRO A 284 17.54 -13.93 10.39
C PRO A 284 17.66 -14.57 11.78
N VAL A 285 16.57 -15.18 12.29
CA VAL A 285 16.58 -15.82 13.61
C VAL A 285 17.52 -17.02 13.66
N ILE A 286 17.46 -17.91 12.66
CA ILE A 286 18.38 -19.06 12.54
C ILE A 286 19.82 -18.57 12.50
N THR A 287 20.11 -17.51 11.74
CA THR A 287 21.46 -16.93 11.65
C THR A 287 21.94 -16.43 13.00
N CYS A 288 21.11 -15.68 13.74
CA CYS A 288 21.43 -15.25 15.10
C CYS A 288 21.73 -16.43 16.03
N ILE A 289 20.92 -17.50 15.99
CA ILE A 289 21.11 -18.70 16.81
C ILE A 289 22.45 -19.38 16.47
N LEU A 290 22.73 -19.60 15.18
CA LEU A 290 23.97 -20.24 14.74
C LEU A 290 25.21 -19.46 15.19
N PHE A 291 25.16 -18.12 15.13
CA PHE A 291 26.23 -17.27 15.65
C PHE A 291 26.37 -17.32 17.17
N LEU A 292 25.26 -17.35 17.92
CA LEU A 292 25.31 -17.51 19.38
C LEU A 292 25.95 -18.85 19.77
N VAL A 293 25.61 -19.93 19.07
CA VAL A 293 26.22 -21.25 19.26
C VAL A 293 27.72 -21.20 18.94
N LEU A 294 28.12 -20.55 17.83
CA LEU A 294 29.52 -20.38 17.47
C LEU A 294 30.30 -19.58 18.53
N ILE A 295 29.73 -18.48 19.04
CA ILE A 295 30.30 -17.69 20.13
C ILE A 295 30.50 -18.55 21.37
N LEU A 296 29.52 -19.37 21.73
CA LEU A 296 29.60 -20.27 22.88
C LEU A 296 30.72 -21.32 22.70
N ILE A 297 30.83 -21.93 21.52
CA ILE A 297 31.90 -22.89 21.21
C ILE A 297 33.28 -22.23 21.32
N LEU A 298 33.46 -21.05 20.71
CA LEU A 298 34.72 -20.29 20.77
C LEU A 298 35.05 -19.88 22.21
N PHE A 299 34.05 -19.53 23.01
CA PHE A 299 34.20 -19.20 24.42
C PHE A 299 34.66 -20.40 25.24
N ILE A 300 34.02 -21.56 25.08
CA ILE A 300 34.41 -22.81 25.76
C ILE A 300 35.84 -23.21 25.36
N TYR A 301 36.17 -23.17 24.07
CA TYR A 301 37.51 -23.47 23.56
C TYR A 301 38.59 -22.54 24.14
N SER A 302 38.28 -21.24 24.29
CA SER A 302 39.16 -20.24 24.90
C SER A 302 39.43 -20.46 26.40
N ILE A 303 38.51 -21.15 27.10
CA ILE A 303 38.69 -21.55 28.50
C ILE A 303 39.55 -22.82 28.58
N GLY A 304 39.24 -23.83 27.76
CA GLY A 304 39.92 -25.14 27.80
C GLY A 304 41.42 -25.08 27.52
N ARG A 305 41.89 -24.13 26.69
CA ARG A 305 43.32 -23.97 26.35
C ARG A 305 44.18 -23.37 27.48
N LYS A 306 43.60 -23.10 28.66
CA LYS A 306 44.29 -22.50 29.82
C LYS A 306 44.58 -23.50 30.95
N GLY A 307 44.11 -24.75 30.84
CA GLY A 307 44.56 -25.88 31.66
C GLY A 307 45.58 -26.68 30.88
#